data_AF-A0A1P8FPJ3-F1
#
_entry.id   AF-A0A1P8FPJ3-F1
#
_cell.length_a   1.000
_cell.length_b   1.000
_cell.length_c   1.000
_cell.angle_alpha   90.00
_cell.angle_beta   90.00
_cell.angle_gamma   90.00
#
_symmetry.space_group_name_H-M   'P 1'
#
loop_
_entity.id
_entity.type
_entity.pdbx_description
1 polymer ?
#
loop_
_entity_poly.entity_id
_entity_poly.type
_entity_poly.pdbx_seq_one_letter_code
_entity_poly.pdbx_strand_id
1 'polypeptide(L)'
;MTPYLVGVILALSVGLSMSFIGFNRDRAFYPTVMIVIAFYYGLFSVMGGSTQMLLYESVGIVAFCTMAVLGFKLNLWWVVAALAAHGVYDFFHDHLFVNPGVPSFWPTFCLAYDVVAAAYLAWLLTQRRGASARP
;
A
#
# COMPACT_ATOMS: atom_id res chain seq x y z
N MET A 1 8.81 -18.14 -0.92
CA MET A 1 9.80 -17.43 -0.08
C MET A 1 10.44 -16.24 -0.80
N THR A 2 10.83 -16.37 -2.08
CA THR A 2 11.42 -15.26 -2.86
C THR A 2 10.55 -14.00 -2.94
N PRO A 3 9.22 -14.06 -3.19
CA PRO A 3 8.41 -12.85 -3.34
C PRO A 3 8.31 -12.02 -2.04
N TYR A 4 8.21 -12.68 -0.88
CA TYR A 4 8.23 -12.01 0.43
C TYR A 4 9.51 -11.22 0.65
N LEU A 5 10.67 -11.86 0.42
CA LEU A 5 11.96 -11.21 0.62
C LEU A 5 12.14 -10.02 -0.32
N VAL A 6 11.75 -10.16 -1.59
CA VAL A 6 11.81 -9.06 -2.56
C VAL A 6 10.91 -7.90 -2.13
N GLY A 7 9.68 -8.18 -1.67
CA GLY A 7 8.76 -7.15 -1.14
C GLY A 7 9.35 -6.40 0.05
N VAL A 8 9.87 -7.12 1.05
CA VAL A 8 10.52 -6.52 2.24
C VAL A 8 11.72 -5.66 1.85
N ILE A 9 12.63 -6.21 1.03
CA ILE A 9 13.85 -5.50 0.62
C ILE A 9 13.48 -4.23 -0.14
N LEU A 10 12.58 -4.32 -1.12
CA LEU A 10 12.17 -3.14 -1.90
C LEU A 10 11.46 -2.10 -1.04
N ALA A 11 10.57 -2.50 -0.13
CA ALA A 11 9.90 -1.55 0.77
C ALA A 11 10.89 -0.80 1.66
N LEU A 12 11.88 -1.50 2.22
CA LEU A 12 12.93 -0.87 3.02
C LEU A 12 13.84 0.02 2.16
N SER A 13 14.28 -0.45 1.00
CA SER A 13 15.12 0.32 0.08
C SER A 13 14.42 1.60 -0.37
N VAL A 14 13.15 1.53 -0.76
CA VAL A 14 12.34 2.69 -1.14
C VAL A 14 12.13 3.60 0.08
N GLY A 15 11.68 3.07 1.21
CA GLY A 15 11.44 3.85 2.42
C GLY A 15 12.67 4.64 2.87
N LEU A 16 13.84 3.98 2.93
CA LEU A 16 15.11 4.61 3.30
C LEU A 16 15.55 5.64 2.25
N SER A 17 15.49 5.32 0.96
CA SER A 17 15.90 6.24 -0.11
C SER A 17 15.02 7.49 -0.12
N MET A 18 13.69 7.33 0.01
CA MET A 18 12.74 8.45 0.01
C MET A 18 12.85 9.29 1.28
N SER A 19 13.22 8.69 2.42
CA SER A 19 13.58 9.43 3.63
C SER A 19 14.86 10.23 3.46
N PHE A 20 15.89 9.64 2.83
CA PHE A 20 17.17 10.28 2.57
C PHE A 20 17.06 11.45 1.59
N ILE A 21 16.34 11.26 0.48
CA ILE A 21 16.09 12.30 -0.53
C ILE A 21 15.14 13.38 0.01
N GLY A 22 14.31 13.04 1.01
CA GLY A 22 13.38 13.97 1.65
C GLY A 22 11.97 13.96 1.05
N PHE A 23 11.63 13.02 0.16
CA PHE A 23 10.28 12.86 -0.40
C PHE A 23 9.24 12.60 0.69
N ASN A 24 9.62 11.84 1.73
CA ASN A 24 8.74 11.57 2.87
C ASN A 24 8.39 12.81 3.71
N ARG A 25 9.01 13.98 3.44
CA ARG A 25 8.62 15.26 4.04
C ARG A 25 7.29 15.75 3.46
N ASP A 26 7.00 15.42 2.21
CA ASP A 26 5.70 15.69 1.60
C ASP A 26 4.66 14.71 2.18
N ARG A 27 3.57 15.28 2.69
CA ARG A 27 2.45 14.52 3.22
C ARG A 27 1.78 13.64 2.16
N ALA A 28 1.86 14.01 0.89
CA ALA A 28 1.20 13.31 -0.22
C ALA A 28 1.89 12.00 -0.64
N PHE A 29 3.13 11.75 -0.22
CA PHE A 29 3.92 10.62 -0.70
C PHE A 29 3.24 9.25 -0.46
N TYR A 30 3.01 8.88 0.80
CA TYR A 30 2.38 7.60 1.14
C TYR A 30 0.91 7.47 0.71
N PRO A 31 0.06 8.52 0.76
CA PRO A 31 -1.26 8.49 0.12
C PRO A 31 -1.19 8.15 -1.37
N THR A 32 -0.21 8.72 -2.10
CA THR A 32 -0.02 8.45 -3.53
C THR A 32 0.39 7.00 -3.76
N VAL A 33 1.33 6.48 -2.95
CA VAL A 33 1.73 5.07 -3.00
C VAL A 33 0.51 4.16 -2.81
N MET A 34 -0.31 4.41 -1.78
CA MET A 34 -1.53 3.65 -1.51
C MET A 34 -2.50 3.66 -2.70
N ILE A 35 -2.71 4.82 -3.33
CA ILE A 35 -3.57 4.93 -4.52
C ILE A 35 -3.01 4.09 -5.66
N VAL A 36 -1.70 4.22 -5.96
CA VAL A 36 -1.06 3.49 -7.06
C VAL A 36 -1.15 1.97 -6.87
N ILE A 37 -0.85 1.46 -5.68
CA ILE A 37 -0.88 0.01 -5.44
C ILE A 37 -2.30 -0.56 -5.55
N ALA A 38 -3.32 0.17 -5.08
CA ALA A 38 -4.71 -0.23 -5.25
C ALA A 38 -5.10 -0.33 -6.74
N PHE A 39 -4.69 0.64 -7.56
CA PHE A 39 -4.98 0.63 -8.99
C PHE A 39 -4.29 -0.50 -9.77
N TYR A 40 -3.22 -1.11 -9.25
CA TYR A 40 -2.60 -2.26 -9.93
C TYR A 40 -3.55 -3.45 -10.08
N TYR A 41 -4.41 -3.71 -9.09
CA TYR A 41 -5.45 -4.74 -9.22
C TYR A 41 -6.49 -4.43 -10.31
N GLY A 42 -6.86 -3.16 -10.46
CA GLY A 42 -7.67 -2.70 -11.58
C GLY A 42 -6.96 -2.90 -12.92
N LEU A 43 -5.67 -2.56 -13.00
CA LEU A 43 -4.83 -2.79 -14.18
C LEU A 43 -4.76 -4.27 -14.54
N PHE A 44 -4.55 -5.16 -13.57
CA PHE A 44 -4.55 -6.60 -13.80
C PHE A 44 -5.89 -7.09 -14.32
N SER A 45 -7.01 -6.58 -13.81
CA SER A 45 -8.33 -6.92 -14.34
C SER A 45 -8.50 -6.54 -15.81
N VAL A 46 -8.00 -5.37 -16.20
CA VAL A 46 -8.00 -4.91 -17.60
C VAL A 46 -7.10 -5.80 -18.46
N MET A 47 -5.89 -6.11 -18.00
CA MET A 47 -4.96 -7.01 -18.71
C MET A 47 -5.50 -8.43 -18.84
N GLY A 48 -6.21 -8.92 -17.83
CA GLY A 48 -6.90 -10.21 -17.81
C GLY A 48 -8.21 -10.23 -18.60
N GLY A 49 -8.63 -9.10 -19.18
CA GLY A 49 -9.82 -9.00 -20.03
C GLY A 49 -11.15 -9.23 -19.32
N SER A 50 -11.22 -9.09 -17.99
CA SER A 50 -12.42 -9.40 -17.21
C SER A 50 -13.06 -8.16 -16.60
N THR A 51 -14.15 -7.70 -17.21
CA THR A 51 -14.97 -6.58 -16.67
C THR A 51 -15.58 -6.93 -15.31
N GLN A 52 -15.93 -8.20 -15.09
CA GLN A 52 -16.47 -8.63 -13.80
C GLN A 52 -15.42 -8.49 -12.68
N MET A 53 -14.18 -8.90 -12.93
CA MET A 53 -13.11 -8.72 -11.95
C MET A 53 -12.79 -7.24 -11.75
N LEU A 54 -12.80 -6.45 -12.82
CA LEU A 54 -12.63 -5.00 -12.72
C LEU A 54 -13.67 -4.35 -11.79
N LEU A 55 -14.94 -4.79 -11.85
CA LEU A 55 -15.98 -4.31 -10.94
C LEU A 55 -15.70 -4.69 -9.48
N TYR A 56 -15.27 -5.92 -9.22
CA TYR A 56 -14.93 -6.36 -7.87
C TYR A 56 -13.72 -5.63 -7.30
N GLU A 57 -12.65 -5.49 -8.09
CA GLU A 57 -11.45 -4.73 -7.69
C GLU A 57 -11.78 -3.24 -7.50
N SER A 58 -12.72 -2.68 -8.27
CA SER A 58 -13.14 -1.28 -8.12
C SER A 58 -13.70 -0.98 -6.73
N VAL A 59 -14.35 -1.95 -6.08
CA VAL A 59 -14.84 -1.79 -4.69
C VAL A 59 -13.65 -1.61 -3.74
N GLY A 60 -12.62 -2.45 -3.86
CA GLY A 60 -11.39 -2.33 -3.09
C GLY A 60 -10.66 -1.01 -3.38
N ILE A 61 -10.51 -0.66 -4.67
CA ILE A 61 -9.86 0.58 -5.11
C ILE A 61 -10.54 1.80 -4.49
N VAL A 62 -11.87 1.89 -4.52
CA VAL A 62 -12.62 3.02 -3.93
C VAL A 62 -12.39 3.09 -2.42
N ALA A 63 -12.41 1.94 -1.72
CA ALA A 63 -12.16 1.89 -0.28
C ALA A 63 -10.75 2.40 0.07
N PHE A 64 -9.72 1.90 -0.61
CA PHE A 64 -8.33 2.31 -0.36
C PHE A 64 -8.04 3.76 -0.79
N CYS A 65 -8.59 4.22 -1.91
CA CYS A 65 -8.50 5.63 -2.31
C CYS A 65 -9.16 6.55 -1.29
N THR A 66 -10.31 6.16 -0.75
CA THR A 66 -10.99 6.92 0.30
C THR A 66 -10.11 7.02 1.55
N MET A 67 -9.53 5.92 2.00
CA MET A 67 -8.61 5.91 3.14
C MET A 67 -7.35 6.75 2.89
N ALA A 68 -6.80 6.71 1.68
CA ALA A 68 -5.66 7.55 1.27
C ALA A 68 -6.01 9.04 1.33
N VAL A 69 -7.19 9.42 0.82
CA VAL A 69 -7.70 10.81 0.87
C VAL A 69 -7.96 11.25 2.30
N LEU A 70 -8.58 10.40 3.14
CA LEU A 70 -8.77 10.67 4.56
C LEU A 70 -7.42 10.84 5.27
N GLY A 71 -6.41 10.05 4.91
CA GLY A 71 -5.09 10.18 5.47
C GLY A 71 -4.38 11.48 5.10
N PHE A 72 -4.51 11.87 3.83
CA PHE A 72 -4.01 13.15 3.35
C PHE A 72 -4.75 14.35 3.96
N LYS A 73 -6.07 14.29 4.15
CA LYS A 73 -6.85 15.41 4.70
C LYS A 73 -6.76 15.49 6.23
N LEU A 74 -6.92 14.37 6.92
CA LEU A 74 -7.09 14.31 8.38
C LEU A 74 -5.78 14.00 9.08
N ASN A 75 -5.30 12.75 9.01
CA ASN A 75 -4.04 12.32 9.63
C ASN A 75 -3.47 11.07 8.93
N LEU A 76 -2.14 10.96 8.82
CA LEU A 76 -1.50 9.87 8.06
C LEU A 76 -1.64 8.47 8.70
N TRP A 77 -2.17 8.34 9.92
CA TRP A 77 -2.45 7.02 10.49
C TRP A 77 -3.56 6.28 9.72
N TRP A 78 -4.46 6.99 9.04
CA TRP A 78 -5.37 6.37 8.08
C TRP A 78 -4.63 5.69 6.92
N VAL A 79 -3.50 6.23 6.47
CA VAL A 79 -2.69 5.61 5.41
C VAL A 79 -1.90 4.42 5.95
N VAL A 80 -1.39 4.50 7.19
CA VAL A 80 -0.81 3.32 7.86
C VAL A 80 -1.82 2.18 7.93
N ALA A 81 -3.04 2.48 8.38
CA ALA A 81 -4.12 1.50 8.44
C ALA A 81 -4.50 0.97 7.05
N ALA A 82 -4.54 1.84 6.03
CA ALA A 82 -4.84 1.46 4.65
C ALA A 82 -3.80 0.50 4.08
N LEU A 83 -2.50 0.79 4.24
CA LEU A 83 -1.41 -0.08 3.79
C LEU A 83 -1.45 -1.44 4.49
N ALA A 84 -1.64 -1.46 5.81
CA ALA A 84 -1.78 -2.70 6.55
C ALA A 84 -3.02 -3.51 6.10
N ALA A 85 -4.15 -2.84 5.89
CA ALA A 85 -5.37 -3.46 5.39
C ALA A 85 -5.23 -3.97 3.94
N HIS A 86 -4.44 -3.29 3.11
CA HIS A 86 -4.14 -3.75 1.75
C HIS A 86 -3.27 -5.01 1.78
N GLY A 87 -2.27 -5.09 2.66
CA GLY A 87 -1.54 -6.35 2.85
C GLY A 87 -2.42 -7.49 3.37
N VAL A 88 -3.44 -7.20 4.19
CA VAL A 88 -4.46 -8.20 4.56
C VAL A 88 -5.35 -8.58 3.38
N TYR A 89 -5.74 -7.61 2.55
CA TYR A 89 -6.47 -7.85 1.31
C TYR A 89 -5.70 -8.78 0.39
N ASP A 90 -4.39 -8.54 0.20
CA ASP A 90 -3.50 -9.40 -0.57
C ASP A 90 -3.45 -10.84 -0.03
N PHE A 91 -3.44 -11.02 1.29
CA PHE A 91 -3.46 -12.35 1.91
C PHE A 91 -4.73 -13.15 1.56
N PHE A 92 -5.87 -12.46 1.49
CA PHE A 92 -7.17 -13.08 1.23
C PHE A 92 -7.62 -12.99 -0.23
N HIS A 93 -6.84 -12.36 -1.11
CA HIS A 93 -7.27 -12.01 -2.48
C HIS A 93 -7.82 -13.20 -3.25
N ASP A 94 -7.05 -14.28 -3.34
CA ASP A 94 -7.45 -15.52 -4.04
C ASP A 94 -8.68 -16.22 -3.41
N HIS A 95 -9.00 -15.93 -2.14
CA HIS A 95 -10.18 -16.46 -1.44
C HIS A 95 -11.43 -15.61 -1.66
N LEU A 96 -11.28 -14.33 -2.02
CA LEU A 96 -12.39 -13.44 -2.33
C LEU A 96 -12.91 -13.71 -3.75
N PHE A 97 -12.01 -13.77 -4.73
CA PHE A 97 -12.29 -14.09 -6.13
C PHE A 97 -10.99 -14.33 -6.91
N VAL A 98 -11.09 -15.01 -8.06
CA VAL A 98 -9.93 -15.30 -8.92
C VAL A 98 -9.86 -14.29 -10.06
N ASN A 99 -8.81 -13.46 -10.06
CA ASN A 99 -8.55 -12.50 -11.13
C ASN A 99 -7.47 -13.03 -12.10
N PRO A 100 -7.81 -13.39 -13.34
CA PRO A 100 -6.88 -14.07 -14.26
C PRO A 100 -5.70 -13.20 -14.69
N GLY A 101 -5.78 -11.88 -14.53
CA GLY A 101 -4.68 -10.98 -14.85
C GLY A 101 -3.67 -10.78 -13.72
N VAL A 102 -3.97 -11.26 -12.50
CA VAL A 102 -3.07 -11.12 -11.35
C VAL A 102 -1.99 -12.20 -11.43
N PRO A 103 -0.70 -11.84 -11.48
CA PRO A 103 0.37 -12.83 -11.42
C PRO A 103 0.37 -13.56 -10.07
N SER A 104 0.61 -14.87 -10.07
CA SER A 104 0.54 -15.71 -8.84
C SER A 104 1.51 -15.29 -7.72
N PHE A 105 2.58 -14.57 -8.04
CA PHE A 105 3.53 -14.05 -7.05
C PHE A 105 3.10 -12.70 -6.46
N TRP A 106 2.15 -12.00 -7.10
CA TRP A 106 1.83 -10.62 -6.83
C TRP A 106 1.26 -10.39 -5.44
N PRO A 107 0.20 -11.11 -4.99
CA PRO A 107 -0.38 -10.85 -3.67
C PRO A 107 0.64 -11.07 -2.55
N THR A 108 1.46 -12.12 -2.67
CA THR A 108 2.53 -12.39 -1.70
C THR A 108 3.59 -11.29 -1.64
N PHE A 109 3.97 -10.75 -2.81
CA PHE A 109 4.93 -9.65 -2.91
C PHE A 109 4.35 -8.34 -2.35
N CYS A 110 3.12 -7.99 -2.77
CA CYS A 110 2.44 -6.76 -2.38
C CYS A 110 2.17 -6.73 -0.87
N LEU A 111 1.70 -7.85 -0.30
CA LEU A 111 1.52 -8.01 1.14
C LEU A 111 2.79 -7.65 1.92
N ALA A 112 3.92 -8.24 1.51
CA ALA A 112 5.19 -8.04 2.19
C ALA A 112 5.64 -6.58 2.10
N TYR A 113 5.48 -5.98 0.91
CA TYR A 113 5.80 -4.58 0.69
C TYR A 113 4.94 -3.65 1.56
N ASP A 114 3.62 -3.86 1.56
CA ASP A 114 2.65 -2.98 2.20
C ASP A 114 2.74 -3.01 3.72
N VAL A 115 2.91 -4.19 4.31
CA VAL A 115 3.09 -4.32 5.76
C VAL A 115 4.38 -3.62 6.21
N VAL A 116 5.47 -3.76 5.45
CA VAL A 116 6.73 -3.06 5.75
C VAL A 116 6.59 -1.56 5.55
N ALA A 117 5.93 -1.11 4.48
CA ALA A 117 5.67 0.30 4.23
C ALA A 117 4.78 0.92 5.32
N ALA A 118 3.77 0.19 5.80
CA ALA A 118 2.91 0.60 6.91
C ALA A 118 3.72 0.75 8.21
N ALA A 119 4.53 -0.25 8.56
CA ALA A 119 5.39 -0.21 9.74
C ALA A 119 6.41 0.94 9.67
N TYR A 120 7.01 1.14 8.50
CA TYR A 120 7.97 2.22 8.28
C TYR A 120 7.33 3.60 8.39
N LEU A 121 6.16 3.81 7.78
CA LEU A 121 5.40 5.07 7.92
C LEU A 121 5.00 5.29 9.38
N ALA A 122 4.49 4.27 10.07
CA ALA A 122 4.13 4.36 11.49
C ALA A 122 5.33 4.81 12.34
N TRP A 123 6.50 4.22 12.09
CA TRP A 123 7.75 4.61 12.75
C TRP A 123 8.17 6.06 12.46
N LEU A 124 8.06 6.53 11.21
CA LEU A 124 8.33 7.94 10.89
C LEU A 124 7.37 8.89 11.63
N LEU A 125 6.08 8.54 11.71
CA LEU A 125 5.08 9.36 12.39
C LEU A 125 5.32 9.43 13.90
N THR A 126 5.73 8.33 14.54
CA THR A 126 6.04 8.32 15.97
C THR A 126 7.29 9.13 16.28
N GLN A 127 8.33 9.05 15.45
CA GLN A 127 9.54 9.87 15.64
C GLN A 127 9.27 11.37 15.52
N ARG A 128 8.48 11.79 14.53
CA ARG A 128 8.13 13.21 14.35
C ARG A 128 7.36 13.76 15.53
N ARG A 129 6.41 12.98 16.08
CA ARG A 129 5.68 13.37 17.30
C ARG A 129 6.62 13.52 18.49
N GLY A 130 7.57 12.61 18.67
CA GLY A 130 8.58 12.69 19.73
C GLY A 130 9.51 13.89 19.59
N ALA A 131 9.89 14.28 18.36
CA ALA A 131 10.70 15.45 18.09
C ALA A 131 9.96 16.76 18.41
N SER A 132 8.67 16.87 18.05
CA SER A 132 7.84 18.05 18.36
C SER A 132 7.46 18.18 19.84
N ALA A 133 7.60 17.11 20.63
CA ALA A 133 7.26 17.08 22.06
C ALA A 133 8.46 17.34 22.99
N ARG A 134 9.69 17.50 22.46
CA ARG A 134 10.85 17.91 23.25
C ARG A 134 10.81 19.44 23.47
N PRO A 135 10.88 19.93 24.72
CA PRO A 135 10.82 21.35 25.04
C PRO A 135 12.05 22.12 24.54
#